data_AF-A0A2V2RX34-F1
#
_entry.id   AF-A0A2V2RX34-F1
#
_cell.length_a   1.000
_cell.length_b   1.000
_cell.length_c   1.000
_cell.angle_alpha   90.00
_cell.angle_beta   90.00
_cell.angle_gamma   90.00
#
_symmetry.space_group_name_H-M   'P 1'
#
loop_
_entity.id
_entity.type
_entity.pdbx_description
1 polymer ?
#
loop_
_entity_poly.entity_id
_entity_poly.type
_entity_poly.pdbx_seq_one_letter_code
_entity_poly.pdbx_strand_id
1 'polypeptide(L)' 'MLNPKNLGIAGGIIWGLCISICTILGIYFGYAEELLNVVVGIYPGYAVSWTGVILGFIYGFIDAFIGLWLLAWLYNKLNR' A
#
# COMPACT_ATOMS: atom_id res chain seq x y z
N MET A 1 -10.87 -21.60 5.55
CA MET A 1 -11.32 -20.46 4.71
C MET A 1 -10.62 -19.21 5.20
N LEU A 2 -10.18 -18.33 4.30
CA LEU A 2 -9.59 -17.04 4.68
C LEU A 2 -10.68 -16.09 5.18
N ASN A 3 -10.36 -15.16 6.09
CA ASN A 3 -11.26 -14.06 6.43
C ASN A 3 -10.88 -12.83 5.57
N PRO A 4 -11.72 -12.42 4.59
CA PRO A 4 -11.34 -11.34 3.68
C PRO A 4 -11.08 -10.00 4.36
N LYS A 5 -11.87 -9.66 5.39
CA LYS A 5 -11.69 -8.41 6.15
C LYS A 5 -10.35 -8.40 6.87
N ASN A 6 -10.03 -9.48 7.59
CA ASN A 6 -8.78 -9.53 8.35
C ASN A 6 -7.55 -9.53 7.42
N LEU A 7 -7.62 -10.24 6.29
CA LEU A 7 -6.51 -10.25 5.32
C LEU A 7 -6.31 -8.88 4.68
N GLY A 8 -7.41 -8.23 4.27
CA GLY A 8 -7.38 -6.87 3.73
C GLY A 8 -6.77 -5.87 4.72
N ILE A 9 -7.23 -5.86 5.98
CA ILE A 9 -6.70 -4.94 7.01
C ILE A 9 -5.21 -5.18 7.23
N ALA A 10 -4.80 -6.44 7.42
CA ALA A 10 -3.41 -6.77 7.70
C ALA A 10 -2.47 -6.31 6.57
N GLY A 11 -2.82 -6.62 5.31
CA GLY A 11 -1.98 -6.22 4.20
C GLY A 11 -2.07 -4.73 3.85
N GLY A 12 -3.23 -4.09 4.07
CA GLY A 12 -3.34 -2.64 4.00
C GLY A 12 -2.39 -1.93 4.96
N ILE A 13 -2.34 -2.35 6.23
CA ILE A 13 -1.42 -1.77 7.22
C ILE A 13 0.03 -1.98 6.78
N ILE A 14 0.40 -3.20 6.39
CA ILE A 14 1.77 -3.52 5.98
C ILE A 14 2.18 -2.67 4.77
N TRP A 15 1.35 -2.63 3.72
CA TRP A 15 1.70 -1.91 2.50
C TRP A 15 1.72 -0.40 2.69
N GLY A 16 0.74 0.16 3.42
CA GLY A 16 0.75 1.57 3.77
C GLY A 16 2.00 1.97 4.55
N LEU A 17 2.44 1.16 5.53
CA LEU A 17 3.70 1.39 6.25
C LEU A 17 4.92 1.22 5.36
N CYS A 18 4.96 0.22 4.48
CA CYS A 18 6.05 0.04 3.53
C CYS A 18 6.26 1.28 2.64
N ILE A 19 5.18 1.81 2.05
CA ILE A 19 5.27 3.04 1.24
C ILE A 19 5.74 4.19 2.11
N SER A 20 5.15 4.39 3.29
CA SER A 20 5.55 5.47 4.22
C SER A 20 7.03 5.45 4.58
N ILE A 21 7.56 4.26 4.92
CA ILE A 21 8.98 4.06 5.25
C ILE A 21 9.84 4.32 4.02
N CYS A 22 9.45 3.81 2.84
CA CYS A 22 10.17 4.11 1.60
C CYS A 22 10.19 5.60 1.31
N THR A 23 9.08 6.32 1.52
CA THR A 23 9.02 7.78 1.37
C THR A 23 10.00 8.47 2.32
N ILE A 24 10.01 8.11 3.61
CA ILE A 24 10.93 8.68 4.61
C ILE A 24 12.38 8.44 4.19
N LEU A 25 12.73 7.22 3.83
CA LEU A 25 14.08 6.89 3.36
C LEU A 25 14.43 7.60 2.04
N GLY A 26 13.43 7.80 1.17
CA GLY A 26 13.55 8.59 -0.06
C GLY A 26 13.90 10.06 0.22
N ILE A 27 13.27 10.67 1.23
CA ILE A 27 13.53 12.06 1.64
C ILE A 27 15.00 12.25 2.08
N TYR A 28 15.55 11.30 2.84
CA TYR A 28 16.88 11.45 3.44
C TYR A 28 18.03 10.85 2.63
N PHE A 29 17.76 9.78 1.89
CA PHE A 29 18.81 8.95 1.27
C PHE A 29 18.59 8.70 -0.22
N GLY A 30 17.49 9.19 -0.81
CA GLY A 30 17.12 8.85 -2.20
C GLY A 30 16.79 7.36 -2.39
N TYR A 31 16.43 6.65 -1.30
CA TYR A 31 16.12 5.23 -1.37
C TYR A 31 14.85 4.95 -2.18
N ALA A 32 14.83 3.82 -2.89
CA ALA A 32 13.68 3.31 -3.66
C ALA A 32 13.11 4.31 -4.68
N GLU A 33 13.97 5.13 -5.31
CA GLU A 33 13.56 6.18 -6.25
C GLU A 33 12.64 5.67 -7.37
N GLU A 34 12.98 4.55 -8.00
CA GLU A 34 12.17 3.95 -9.08
C GLU A 34 10.76 3.55 -8.61
N LEU A 35 10.66 2.94 -7.43
CA LEU A 35 9.38 2.59 -6.82
C LEU A 35 8.57 3.86 -6.51
N LEU A 36 9.20 4.85 -5.87
CA LEU A 36 8.53 6.10 -5.48
C LEU A 36 8.08 6.90 -6.71
N ASN A 37 8.81 6.84 -7.82
CA ASN A 37 8.40 7.45 -9.09
C ASN A 37 7.13 6.79 -9.66
N VAL A 38 7.00 5.46 -9.55
CA VAL A 38 5.74 4.78 -9.87
C VAL A 38 4.61 5.29 -8.96
N VAL A 39 4.87 5.37 -7.65
CA VAL A 39 3.88 5.85 -6.66
C VAL A 39 3.43 7.28 -6.98
N VAL A 40 4.36 8.20 -7.31
CA VAL A 40 4.03 9.55 -7.78
C VAL A 40 3.16 9.53 -9.03
N GLY A 41 3.41 8.59 -9.96
CA GLY A 41 2.64 8.46 -11.19
C GLY A 41 1.20 7.96 -10.99
N ILE A 42 0.93 7.24 -9.91
CA ILE A 42 -0.39 6.59 -9.68
C ILE A 42 -1.21 7.20 -8.53
N TYR A 43 -0.57 7.90 -7.59
CA TYR A 43 -1.24 8.50 -6.43
C TYR A 43 -1.33 10.02 -6.58
N PRO A 44 -2.52 10.57 -6.89
CA PRO A 44 -2.72 11.99 -7.04
C PRO A 44 -2.28 12.78 -5.79
N GLY A 45 -1.46 13.80 -6.00
CA GLY A 45 -0.96 14.65 -4.91
C GLY A 45 0.14 14.03 -4.04
N TYR A 46 0.54 12.78 -4.30
CA TYR A 46 1.70 12.18 -3.66
C TYR A 46 2.99 12.77 -4.24
N ALA A 47 3.93 13.10 -3.36
CA ALA A 47 5.31 13.48 -3.69
C ALA A 47 6.23 12.96 -2.58
N VAL A 48 7.50 12.72 -2.88
CA VAL A 48 8.49 12.29 -1.87
C VAL A 48 8.73 13.43 -0.88
N SER A 49 7.95 13.44 0.20
CA SER A 49 7.82 14.54 1.16
C SER A 49 7.09 14.05 2.41
N TRP A 50 7.09 14.84 3.49
CA TRP A 50 6.39 14.49 4.74
C TRP A 50 4.87 14.36 4.58
N THR A 51 4.25 15.19 3.74
CA THR A 51 2.84 15.02 3.36
C THR A 51 2.65 13.74 2.56
N GLY A 52 3.61 13.43 1.68
CA GLY A 52 3.71 12.16 0.96
C GLY A 52 3.74 10.93 1.85
N VAL A 53 4.39 10.97 3.02
CA VAL A 53 4.38 9.85 3.97
C VAL A 53 2.94 9.49 4.37
N ILE A 54 2.13 10.49 4.71
CA ILE A 54 0.74 10.29 5.11
C ILE A 54 -0.10 9.81 3.92
N LEU A 55 0.05 10.45 2.76
CA LEU A 55 -0.67 10.04 1.54
C LEU A 55 -0.29 8.63 1.10
N GLY A 56 0.99 8.28 1.18
CA GLY A 56 1.53 6.96 0.88
C GLY A 56 0.95 5.89 1.79
N PHE A 57 0.79 6.17 3.08
CA PHE A 57 0.06 5.28 3.99
C PHE A 57 -1.39 5.09 3.55
N ILE A 58 -2.12 6.18 3.29
CA ILE A 58 -3.55 6.13 2.98
C ILE A 58 -3.79 5.37 1.68
N TYR A 59 -3.12 5.76 0.60
CA TYR A 59 -3.26 5.10 -0.71
C TYR A 59 -2.76 3.66 -0.66
N GLY A 60 -1.58 3.41 -0.10
CA GLY A 60 -1.06 2.05 0.06
C GLY A 60 -1.98 1.16 0.89
N PHE A 61 -2.57 1.69 1.97
CA PHE A 61 -3.55 0.96 2.76
C PHE A 61 -4.77 0.57 1.92
N ILE A 62 -5.36 1.51 1.20
CA ILE A 62 -6.57 1.30 0.41
C ILE A 62 -6.32 0.25 -0.68
N ASP A 63 -5.23 0.39 -1.43
CA ASP A 63 -4.91 -0.49 -2.55
C ASP A 63 -4.70 -1.93 -2.10
N ALA A 64 -3.85 -2.14 -1.09
CA ALA A 64 -3.59 -3.49 -0.58
C ALA A 64 -4.79 -4.07 0.16
N PHE A 65 -5.58 -3.25 0.87
CA PHE A 65 -6.82 -3.70 1.50
C PHE A 65 -7.78 -4.27 0.46
N ILE A 66 -8.05 -3.52 -0.60
CA ILE A 66 -8.99 -3.94 -1.65
C ILE A 66 -8.47 -5.18 -2.37
N GLY A 67 -7.20 -5.18 -2.79
CA GLY A 67 -6.59 -6.28 -3.52
C GLY A 67 -6.62 -7.60 -2.74
N LEU A 68 -6.23 -7.56 -1.47
CA LEU A 68 -6.19 -8.76 -0.63
C LEU A 68 -7.56 -9.19 -0.13
N TRP A 69 -8.49 -8.25 0.08
CA TRP A 69 -9.87 -8.59 0.35
C TRP A 69 -10.48 -9.37 -0.81
N LEU A 70 -10.30 -8.87 -2.05
CA LEU A 70 -10.78 -9.52 -3.27
C LEU A 70 -10.13 -10.87 -3.47
N LEU A 71 -8.82 -10.98 -3.23
CA LEU A 71 -8.08 -12.23 -3.31
C LEU A 71 -8.65 -13.28 -2.34
N ALA A 72 -8.85 -12.93 -1.06
CA ALA A 72 -9.42 -13.84 -0.08
C ALA A 72 -10.86 -14.25 -0.42
N TRP A 73 -11.67 -13.32 -0.92
CA TRP A 73 -13.02 -13.63 -1.40
C TRP A 73 -12.99 -14.64 -2.56
N LEU A 74 -12.16 -14.40 -3.58
CA LEU A 74 -12.05 -15.27 -4.75
C LEU A 74 -11.53 -16.65 -4.35
N TYR A 75 -10.48 -16.70 -3.52
CA TYR A 75 -9.92 -17.94 -2.98
C TYR A 75 -10.99 -18.76 -2.27
N ASN A 76 -11.79 -18.14 -1.40
CA ASN A 76 -12.88 -18.84 -0.71
C ASN A 76 -13.99 -19.30 -1.64
N LYS A 77 -14.26 -18.56 -2.72
CA LYS A 77 -15.26 -18.93 -3.72
C LYS A 77 -14.82 -20.14 -4.54
N LEU A 78 -13.54 -20.26 -4.87
CA LEU A 78 -12.98 -21.39 -5.63
C LEU A 78 -12.80 -22.66 -4.78
N ASN A 79 -12.67 -22.52 -3.46
CA ASN A 79 -12.56 -23.64 -2.52
C ASN A 79 -13.91 -24.12 -1.96
N ARG A 80 -15.02 -23.66 -2.52
CA ARG A 80 -16.39 -24.07 -2.21
C ARG A 80 -16.94 -24.86 -3.37
#